data_AF-A0AAJ1QS64-F1
#
_entry.id   AF-A0AAJ1QS64-F1
#
_cell.length_a   1.000
_cell.length_b   1.000
_cell.length_c   1.000
_cell.angle_alpha   90.00
_cell.angle_beta   90.00
_cell.angle_gamma   90.00
#
_symmetry.space_group_name_H-M   'P 1'
#
loop_
_entity.id
_entity.type
_entity.pdbx_description
1 polymer ?
#
loop_
_entity_poly.entity_id
_entity_poly.type
_entity_poly.pdbx_seq_one_letter_code
_entity_poly.pdbx_strand_id
1 'polypeptide(L)'
;MKKNIILLLLFTLFISILPNKMSAHSESVIGEEQIKEIKENIESELLDENIELEGFDLSSEELVLEASVENALGESGFIKVVVEPGAGFITLYTEEVNESSELESKEYQVPLRELEYSTLDNEIENVTIIDTDTGEKFNYNSEKGNPSLAFLIPIGIAMSPAVLTALFHTGAMIIVGGSAFVIATQAKKDKKYSHFQATVKSGGVYIGKGLSKSAAISRMKSKKDTWSVSSNQAQGVAQGANTLGKPFAEVDKKDNKPRKGYYWHYHPYKKTSNAHAFYGGPVK
;
A
#
# COMPACT_ATOMS: atom_id res chain seq x y z
N MET A 1 -44.14 4.56 3.51
CA MET A 1 -44.58 3.91 2.23
C MET A 1 -43.93 4.71 1.11
N LYS A 2 -42.99 4.22 0.30
CA LYS A 2 -42.89 2.93 -0.39
C LYS A 2 -41.41 2.51 -0.49
N LYS A 3 -41.06 1.40 0.17
CA LYS A 3 -39.90 0.56 -0.17
C LYS A 3 -40.42 -0.52 -1.12
N ASN A 4 -39.60 -0.92 -2.08
CA ASN A 4 -39.80 -2.04 -3.02
C ASN A 4 -40.67 -1.71 -4.24
N ILE A 5 -40.03 -1.46 -5.38
CA ILE A 5 -40.34 -1.93 -6.76
C ILE A 5 -39.26 -1.33 -7.67
N ILE A 6 -38.01 -1.79 -7.57
CA ILE A 6 -37.01 -1.79 -8.68
C ILE A 6 -36.04 -2.94 -8.38
N LEU A 7 -36.56 -4.18 -8.32
CA LEU A 7 -35.76 -5.39 -8.08
C LEU A 7 -36.02 -6.47 -9.14
N LEU A 8 -36.56 -6.14 -10.32
CA LEU A 8 -36.97 -7.19 -11.26
C LEU A 8 -36.83 -6.84 -12.76
N LEU A 9 -35.86 -6.01 -13.13
CA LEU A 9 -35.57 -5.73 -14.56
C LEU A 9 -34.08 -5.65 -14.93
N LEU A 10 -33.16 -5.97 -14.01
CA LEU A 10 -31.70 -6.01 -14.30
C LEU A 10 -31.10 -7.43 -14.29
N PHE A 11 -31.93 -8.47 -14.10
CA PHE A 11 -31.45 -9.86 -14.00
C PHE A 11 -31.44 -10.63 -15.34
N THR A 12 -31.67 -9.96 -16.48
CA THR A 12 -31.71 -10.63 -17.80
C THR A 12 -30.83 -10.00 -18.89
N LEU A 13 -29.90 -9.10 -18.56
CA LEU A 13 -29.01 -8.48 -19.58
C LEU A 13 -27.54 -8.94 -19.56
N PHE A 14 -27.15 -9.92 -18.73
CA PHE A 14 -25.76 -10.37 -18.63
C PHE A 14 -25.47 -11.79 -19.17
N ILE A 15 -26.40 -12.42 -19.89
CA ILE A 15 -26.19 -13.76 -20.45
C ILE A 15 -25.66 -13.74 -21.91
N SER A 16 -25.53 -12.59 -22.57
CA SER A 16 -25.19 -12.55 -24.01
C SER A 16 -23.84 -11.91 -24.39
N ILE A 17 -22.87 -11.76 -23.48
CA ILE A 17 -21.51 -11.32 -23.85
C ILE A 17 -20.49 -12.38 -23.39
N LEU A 18 -20.61 -13.57 -23.98
CA LEU A 18 -19.49 -14.51 -24.09
C LEU A 18 -18.82 -14.27 -25.44
N PRO A 19 -17.58 -13.75 -25.51
CA PRO A 19 -16.75 -13.95 -26.68
C PRO A 19 -16.28 -15.41 -26.71
N ASN A 20 -16.65 -16.08 -27.81
CA ASN A 20 -16.11 -17.36 -28.23
C ASN A 20 -14.58 -17.31 -28.40
N LYS A 21 -13.98 -18.49 -28.27
CA LYS A 21 -12.54 -18.81 -28.32
C LYS A 21 -11.77 -18.21 -29.51
N MET A 22 -10.46 -18.07 -29.24
CA MET A 22 -9.30 -17.99 -30.16
C MET A 22 -8.92 -16.61 -30.72
N SER A 23 -7.96 -15.97 -30.05
CA SER A 23 -6.68 -15.66 -30.70
C SER A 23 -5.56 -15.64 -29.63
N ALA A 24 -4.42 -16.22 -29.99
CA ALA A 24 -3.17 -16.09 -29.28
C ALA A 24 -2.65 -14.63 -29.33
N HIS A 25 -1.67 -14.35 -28.45
CA HIS A 25 -0.99 -13.06 -28.21
C HIS A 25 -1.71 -12.06 -27.28
N SER A 26 -1.34 -12.08 -26.00
CA SER A 26 -0.45 -11.02 -25.51
C SER A 26 0.48 -11.59 -24.43
N GLU A 27 1.77 -11.37 -24.62
CA GLU A 27 2.76 -11.48 -23.57
C GLU A 27 2.53 -10.32 -22.60
N SER A 28 1.92 -10.54 -21.44
CA SER A 28 1.90 -9.52 -20.39
C SER A 28 3.20 -9.61 -19.59
N VAL A 29 4.10 -8.66 -19.84
CA VAL A 29 5.30 -8.43 -19.02
C VAL A 29 4.83 -7.77 -17.72
N ILE A 30 4.37 -8.59 -16.77
CA ILE A 30 3.97 -8.06 -15.46
C ILE A 30 5.23 -7.73 -14.66
N GLY A 31 5.37 -6.42 -14.44
CA GLY A 31 6.39 -5.73 -13.69
C GLY A 31 5.99 -4.25 -13.60
N GLU A 32 5.73 -3.61 -14.73
CA GLU A 32 5.29 -2.20 -14.80
C GLU A 32 3.77 -2.04 -14.91
N GLU A 33 3.09 -3.04 -15.46
CA GLU A 33 1.64 -3.02 -15.75
C GLU A 33 0.77 -2.97 -14.48
N GLN A 34 1.18 -3.63 -13.39
CA GLN A 34 0.49 -3.56 -12.10
C GLN A 34 0.73 -2.22 -11.37
N ILE A 35 1.91 -1.61 -11.52
CA ILE A 35 2.13 -0.25 -11.03
C ILE A 35 1.27 0.71 -11.82
N LYS A 36 1.21 0.55 -13.13
CA LYS A 36 0.37 1.37 -13.99
C LYS A 36 -1.09 1.26 -13.59
N GLU A 37 -1.59 0.06 -13.33
CA GLU A 37 -2.96 -0.16 -12.82
C GLU A 37 -3.17 0.49 -11.45
N ILE A 38 -2.25 0.32 -10.49
CA ILE A 38 -2.34 1.00 -9.18
C ILE A 38 -2.35 2.52 -9.35
N LYS A 39 -1.44 3.05 -10.17
CA LYS A 39 -1.33 4.49 -10.45
C LYS A 39 -2.61 5.01 -11.10
N GLU A 40 -3.11 4.33 -12.12
CA GLU A 40 -4.36 4.68 -12.83
C GLU A 40 -5.56 4.64 -11.89
N ASN A 41 -5.62 3.65 -10.99
CA ASN A 41 -6.67 3.59 -9.98
C ASN A 41 -6.54 4.73 -8.95
N ILE A 42 -5.33 5.03 -8.47
CA ILE A 42 -5.09 6.18 -7.56
C ILE A 42 -5.53 7.47 -8.25
N GLU A 43 -5.10 7.69 -9.50
CA GLU A 43 -5.47 8.85 -10.29
C GLU A 43 -6.99 8.95 -10.45
N SER A 44 -7.67 7.86 -10.75
CA SER A 44 -9.15 7.82 -10.82
C SER A 44 -9.82 8.19 -9.50
N GLU A 45 -9.33 7.68 -8.37
CA GLU A 45 -9.90 7.98 -7.03
C GLU A 45 -9.68 9.45 -6.63
N LEU A 46 -8.51 10.00 -6.96
CA LEU A 46 -8.19 11.40 -6.66
C LEU A 46 -8.97 12.38 -7.55
N LEU A 47 -9.21 12.02 -8.82
CA LEU A 47 -10.00 12.83 -9.73
C LEU A 47 -11.44 13.05 -9.25
N ASP A 48 -12.04 12.06 -8.58
CA ASP A 48 -13.38 12.19 -7.99
C ASP A 48 -13.44 13.25 -6.87
N GLU A 49 -12.30 13.52 -6.23
CA GLU A 49 -12.12 14.54 -5.19
C GLU A 49 -11.55 15.87 -5.75
N ASN A 50 -11.45 16.01 -7.08
CA ASN A 50 -10.83 17.14 -7.76
C ASN A 50 -9.34 17.33 -7.38
N ILE A 51 -8.63 16.24 -7.11
CA ILE A 51 -7.20 16.21 -6.79
C ILE A 51 -6.44 15.63 -7.99
N GLU A 52 -5.38 16.31 -8.42
CA GLU A 52 -4.50 15.86 -9.50
C GLU A 52 -3.29 15.09 -8.95
N LEU A 53 -2.95 13.98 -9.60
CA LEU A 53 -1.79 13.15 -9.24
C LEU A 53 -0.54 13.62 -10.01
N GLU A 54 0.39 14.25 -9.32
CA GLU A 54 1.63 14.79 -9.89
C GLU A 54 2.72 13.71 -10.00
N GLY A 55 2.82 12.85 -8.97
CA GLY A 55 3.93 11.91 -8.81
C GLY A 55 3.53 10.65 -8.07
N PHE A 56 4.08 9.50 -8.51
CA PHE A 56 3.96 8.23 -7.82
C PHE A 56 5.21 7.39 -8.04
N ASP A 57 5.94 7.07 -6.96
CA ASP A 57 7.04 6.10 -6.96
C ASP A 57 6.84 5.07 -5.86
N LEU A 58 7.22 3.83 -6.15
CA LEU A 58 7.10 2.71 -5.22
C LEU A 58 8.39 1.89 -5.23
N SER A 59 8.92 1.67 -4.03
CA SER A 59 10.13 0.87 -3.80
C SER A 59 10.03 0.02 -2.52
N SER A 60 11.09 -0.70 -2.15
CA SER A 60 11.15 -1.37 -0.84
C SER A 60 11.48 -0.45 0.32
N GLU A 61 11.95 0.77 0.03
CA GLU A 61 12.37 1.74 1.02
C GLU A 61 11.26 2.73 1.35
N GLU A 62 10.48 3.09 0.33
CA GLU A 62 9.42 4.07 0.43
C GLU A 62 8.38 3.90 -0.69
N LEU A 63 7.16 4.31 -0.39
CA LEU A 63 6.14 4.72 -1.35
C LEU A 63 6.03 6.24 -1.26
N VAL A 64 6.09 6.91 -2.40
CA VAL A 64 5.96 8.36 -2.52
C VAL A 64 4.80 8.68 -3.44
N LEU A 65 3.90 9.55 -3.00
CA LEU A 65 2.78 10.07 -3.79
C LEU A 65 2.77 11.59 -3.66
N GLU A 66 2.71 12.30 -4.78
CA GLU A 66 2.63 13.76 -4.86
C GLU A 66 1.34 14.14 -5.55
N ALA A 67 0.57 15.05 -4.96
CA ALA A 67 -0.75 15.45 -5.43
C ALA A 67 -1.00 16.94 -5.22
N SER A 68 -1.86 17.52 -6.05
CA SER A 68 -2.21 18.93 -6.04
C SER A 68 -3.72 19.15 -6.17
N VAL A 69 -4.20 20.31 -5.71
CA VAL A 69 -5.58 20.76 -5.93
C VAL A 69 -5.59 22.26 -6.16
N GLU A 70 -6.45 22.76 -7.04
CA GLU A 70 -6.78 24.18 -7.14
C GLU A 70 -8.21 24.40 -6.65
N ASN A 71 -8.38 25.30 -5.68
CA ASN A 71 -9.71 25.62 -5.16
C ASN A 71 -10.43 26.66 -6.06
N ALA A 72 -11.70 26.92 -5.76
CA ALA A 72 -12.52 27.87 -6.54
C ALA A 72 -12.03 29.34 -6.50
N LEU A 73 -11.09 29.67 -5.60
CA LEU A 73 -10.46 30.99 -5.50
C LEU A 73 -9.14 31.07 -6.30
N GLY A 74 -8.73 29.98 -6.95
CA GLY A 74 -7.47 29.88 -7.68
C GLY A 74 -6.25 29.63 -6.79
N GLU A 75 -6.46 29.21 -5.53
CA GLU A 75 -5.38 28.85 -4.63
C GLU A 75 -5.01 27.39 -4.85
N SER A 76 -3.72 27.12 -5.05
CA SER A 76 -3.19 25.77 -5.21
C SER A 76 -2.72 25.21 -3.86
N GLY A 77 -3.11 23.98 -3.57
CA GLY A 77 -2.53 23.17 -2.50
C GLY A 77 -1.67 22.05 -3.08
N PHE A 78 -0.56 21.75 -2.42
CA PHE A 78 0.31 20.61 -2.75
C PHE A 78 0.49 19.72 -1.52
N ILE A 79 0.50 18.41 -1.73
CA ILE A 79 0.87 17.43 -0.72
C ILE A 79 1.77 16.36 -1.31
N LYS A 80 2.82 16.02 -0.57
CA LYS A 80 3.65 14.83 -0.78
C LYS A 80 3.48 13.89 0.40
N VAL A 81 3.07 12.66 0.12
CA VAL A 81 2.93 11.57 1.08
C VAL A 81 4.09 10.61 0.93
N VAL A 82 4.79 10.34 2.03
CA VAL A 82 5.90 9.39 2.08
C VAL A 82 5.59 8.30 3.11
N VAL A 83 5.54 7.06 2.65
CA VAL A 83 5.31 5.87 3.46
C VAL A 83 6.56 5.02 3.50
N GLU A 84 7.29 5.07 4.62
CA GLU A 84 8.41 4.17 4.88
C GLU A 84 7.90 2.80 5.38
N PRO A 85 8.23 1.66 4.73
CA PRO A 85 7.81 0.35 5.17
C PRO A 85 8.30 0.02 6.58
N GLY A 86 7.36 -0.35 7.44
CA GLY A 86 7.55 -0.67 8.84
C GLY A 86 7.66 0.54 9.78
N ALA A 87 7.53 1.77 9.27
CA ALA A 87 7.38 2.95 10.11
C ALA A 87 6.04 2.93 10.85
N GLY A 88 6.02 3.61 12.01
CA GLY A 88 4.81 3.77 12.84
C GLY A 88 3.97 5.00 12.47
N PHE A 89 4.41 5.77 11.48
CA PHE A 89 3.77 6.98 10.99
C PHE A 89 3.94 7.08 9.47
N ILE A 90 3.12 7.91 8.85
CA ILE A 90 3.28 8.40 7.47
C ILE A 90 3.78 9.82 7.57
N THR A 91 4.73 10.21 6.71
CA THR A 91 5.20 11.59 6.64
C THR A 91 4.45 12.31 5.53
N LEU A 92 3.96 13.51 5.80
CA LEU A 92 3.36 14.39 4.82
C LEU A 92 4.23 15.64 4.70
N TYR A 93 4.40 16.13 3.48
CA TYR A 93 4.92 17.46 3.22
C TYR A 93 3.85 18.26 2.51
N THR A 94 3.62 19.48 2.96
CA THR A 94 2.73 20.43 2.29
C THR A 94 3.53 21.65 1.87
N GLU A 95 3.01 22.41 0.91
CA GLU A 95 3.46 23.77 0.63
C GLU A 95 2.45 24.76 1.21
N GLU A 96 2.92 25.65 2.07
CA GLU A 96 2.08 26.56 2.83
C GLU A 96 2.63 27.98 2.77
N VAL A 97 1.74 28.96 2.80
CA VAL A 97 2.15 30.37 2.86
C VAL A 97 2.40 30.74 4.32
N ASN A 98 3.63 31.13 4.63
CA ASN A 98 4.00 31.54 5.99
C ASN A 98 3.54 32.98 6.32
N GLU A 99 3.78 33.44 7.55
CA GLU A 99 3.41 34.79 8.00
C GLU A 99 4.06 35.91 7.17
N SER A 100 5.16 35.62 6.47
CA SER A 100 5.86 36.55 5.56
C SER A 100 5.36 36.49 4.12
N SER A 101 4.27 35.74 3.86
CA SER A 101 3.70 35.50 2.53
C SER A 101 4.64 34.77 1.56
N GLU A 102 5.59 33.99 2.08
CA GLU A 102 6.47 33.12 1.31
C GLU A 102 5.95 31.67 1.39
N LEU A 103 6.11 30.91 0.30
CA LEU A 103 5.84 29.48 0.30
C LEU A 103 6.95 28.76 1.05
N GLU A 104 6.55 27.98 2.04
CA GLU A 104 7.42 27.15 2.86
C GLU A 104 6.93 25.70 2.83
N SER A 105 7.87 24.77 2.80
CA SER A 105 7.55 23.35 2.93
C SER A 105 7.44 23.00 4.41
N LYS A 106 6.30 22.45 4.80
CA LYS A 106 6.00 22.02 6.17
C LYS A 106 5.95 20.49 6.24
N GLU A 107 6.53 19.92 7.30
CA GLU A 107 6.50 18.48 7.58
C GLU A 107 5.44 18.14 8.64
N TYR A 108 4.68 17.08 8.37
CA TYR A 108 3.70 16.52 9.28
C TYR A 108 3.86 15.01 9.41
N GLN A 109 3.35 14.47 10.52
CA GLN A 109 3.28 13.04 10.75
C GLN A 109 1.85 12.57 11.01
N VAL A 110 1.50 11.44 10.43
CA VAL A 110 0.26 10.71 10.67
C VAL A 110 0.56 9.44 11.45
N PRO A 111 0.31 9.38 12.77
CA PRO A 111 0.57 8.18 13.56
C PRO A 111 -0.37 7.03 13.17
N LEU A 112 0.18 5.91 12.69
CA LEU A 112 -0.61 4.77 12.19
C LEU A 112 -1.40 4.02 13.27
N ARG A 113 -1.13 4.30 14.54
CA ARG A 113 -1.92 3.74 15.67
C ARG A 113 -3.18 4.55 15.96
N GLU A 114 -3.24 5.78 15.46
CA GLU A 114 -4.37 6.72 15.62
C GLU A 114 -5.16 6.87 14.32
N LEU A 115 -4.74 6.20 13.24
CA LEU A 115 -5.46 6.17 11.96
C LEU A 115 -6.51 5.06 11.97
N GLU A 116 -7.75 5.42 11.71
CA GLU A 116 -8.89 4.51 11.60
C GLU A 116 -9.43 4.51 10.17
N TYR A 117 -9.44 3.32 9.55
CA TYR A 117 -9.89 3.09 8.18
C TYR A 117 -11.04 2.09 8.17
N SER A 118 -12.22 2.50 7.67
CA SER A 118 -13.37 1.61 7.50
C SER A 118 -13.15 0.72 6.31
N THR A 119 -13.13 -0.60 6.50
CA THR A 119 -13.14 -1.54 5.37
C THR A 119 -14.54 -1.71 4.76
N LEU A 120 -15.58 -1.26 5.45
CA LEU A 120 -16.96 -1.34 4.97
C LEU A 120 -17.27 -0.17 4.03
N ASP A 121 -16.86 1.02 4.43
CA ASP A 121 -17.09 2.27 3.71
C ASP A 121 -15.90 2.66 2.83
N ASN A 122 -14.77 1.96 3.02
CA ASN A 122 -13.56 2.09 2.21
C ASN A 122 -12.98 3.52 2.24
N GLU A 123 -13.04 4.14 3.42
CA GLU A 123 -12.60 5.51 3.69
C GLU A 123 -11.92 5.62 5.06
N ILE A 124 -11.15 6.69 5.24
CA ILE A 124 -10.61 7.06 6.55
C ILE A 124 -11.73 7.66 7.40
N GLU A 125 -12.01 7.03 8.55
CA GLU A 125 -13.00 7.52 9.51
C GLU A 125 -12.39 8.60 10.43
N ASN A 126 -11.17 8.34 10.91
CA ASN A 126 -10.45 9.24 11.82
C ASN A 126 -8.96 9.26 11.48
N VAL A 127 -8.37 10.46 11.48
CA VAL A 127 -6.92 10.61 11.39
C VAL A 127 -6.43 11.81 12.20
N THR A 128 -5.35 11.60 12.95
CA THR A 128 -4.56 12.64 13.60
C THR A 128 -3.36 12.99 12.72
N ILE A 129 -3.17 14.27 12.44
CA ILE A 129 -2.01 14.82 11.72
C ILE A 129 -1.27 15.75 12.68
N ILE A 130 0.03 15.59 12.81
CA ILE A 130 0.86 16.32 13.78
C ILE A 130 1.88 17.17 13.05
N ASP A 131 1.89 18.48 13.27
CA ASP A 131 2.98 19.37 12.82
C ASP A 131 4.25 19.01 13.58
N THR A 132 5.33 18.69 12.85
CA THR A 132 6.57 18.22 13.48
C THR A 132 7.37 19.32 14.16
N ASP A 133 7.18 20.58 13.77
CA ASP A 133 7.87 21.73 14.34
C ASP A 133 7.20 22.21 15.63
N THR A 134 5.86 22.32 15.59
CA THR A 134 5.08 22.92 16.68
C THR A 134 4.49 21.88 17.63
N GLY A 135 4.31 20.63 17.17
CA GLY A 135 3.58 19.59 17.88
C GLY A 135 2.06 19.77 17.88
N GLU A 136 1.54 20.73 17.12
CA GLU A 136 0.10 20.95 16.96
C GLU A 136 -0.56 19.72 16.31
N LYS A 137 -1.78 19.40 16.75
CA LYS A 137 -2.54 18.24 16.28
C LYS A 137 -3.80 18.67 15.55
N PHE A 138 -3.92 18.25 14.30
CA PHE A 138 -5.11 18.39 13.48
C PHE A 138 -5.85 17.06 13.47
N ASN A 139 -7.14 17.07 13.81
CA ASN A 139 -7.96 15.86 13.85
C ASN A 139 -9.02 15.95 12.76
N TYR A 140 -9.03 14.97 11.87
CA TYR A 140 -10.08 14.75 10.90
C TYR A 140 -10.99 13.61 11.39
N ASN A 141 -12.30 13.79 11.22
CA ASN A 141 -13.33 12.78 11.47
C ASN A 141 -14.39 12.90 10.38
N SER A 142 -14.66 11.82 9.65
CA SER A 142 -15.56 11.83 8.48
C SER A 142 -17.03 12.08 8.85
N GLU A 143 -17.48 11.64 10.04
CA GLU A 143 -18.85 11.83 10.52
C GLU A 143 -19.12 13.24 11.07
N LYS A 144 -18.08 13.87 11.63
CA LYS A 144 -18.12 15.21 12.18
C LYS A 144 -17.73 16.18 11.09
N GLY A 145 -18.71 16.59 10.30
CA GLY A 145 -18.59 17.84 9.54
C GLY A 145 -18.33 18.98 10.52
N ASN A 146 -17.07 19.30 10.78
CA ASN A 146 -16.65 20.34 11.72
C ASN A 146 -16.46 21.65 10.95
N PRO A 147 -17.44 22.59 10.96
CA PRO A 147 -17.44 23.71 10.01
C PRO A 147 -16.83 25.00 10.57
N SER A 148 -16.21 25.02 11.76
CA SER A 148 -15.80 26.29 12.39
C SER A 148 -14.29 26.53 12.48
N LEU A 149 -13.45 25.70 11.85
CA LEU A 149 -11.99 25.91 11.73
C LEU A 149 -11.44 25.63 10.32
N ALA A 150 -12.29 25.38 9.33
CA ALA A 150 -11.87 24.98 7.97
C ALA A 150 -10.96 26.00 7.26
N PHE A 151 -10.91 27.26 7.73
CA PHE A 151 -10.09 28.32 7.15
C PHE A 151 -8.64 28.36 7.69
N LEU A 152 -8.33 27.63 8.78
CA LEU A 152 -7.00 27.60 9.39
C LEU A 152 -6.18 26.39 8.96
N ILE A 153 -6.80 25.39 8.35
CA ILE A 153 -6.11 24.18 7.91
C ILE A 153 -5.56 24.44 6.50
N PRO A 154 -4.24 24.39 6.28
CA PRO A 154 -3.65 24.48 4.97
C PRO A 154 -4.26 23.46 4.00
N ILE A 155 -4.49 23.87 2.75
CA ILE A 155 -5.12 23.05 1.71
C ILE A 155 -4.38 21.70 1.57
N GLY A 156 -3.05 21.71 1.65
CA GLY A 156 -2.21 20.51 1.69
C GLY A 156 -2.64 19.48 2.74
N ILE A 157 -2.89 19.91 3.98
CA ILE A 157 -3.35 19.04 5.06
C ILE A 157 -4.76 18.51 4.79
N ALA A 158 -5.65 19.37 4.29
CA ALA A 158 -7.04 19.02 4.01
C ALA A 158 -7.18 17.92 2.93
N MET A 159 -6.26 17.86 1.96
CA MET A 159 -6.22 16.80 0.94
C MET A 159 -5.79 15.43 1.49
N SER A 160 -5.10 15.39 2.63
CA SER A 160 -4.44 14.17 3.10
C SER A 160 -5.40 12.97 3.33
N PRO A 161 -6.65 13.11 3.84
CA PRO A 161 -7.54 11.97 3.99
C PRO A 161 -7.92 11.32 2.65
N ALA A 162 -8.13 12.12 1.60
CA ALA A 162 -8.45 11.61 0.26
C ALA A 162 -7.25 10.85 -0.33
N VAL A 163 -6.06 11.43 -0.25
CA VAL A 163 -4.82 10.80 -0.74
C VAL A 163 -4.52 9.49 -0.02
N LEU A 164 -4.62 9.49 1.30
CA LEU A 164 -4.40 8.28 2.09
C LEU A 164 -5.48 7.22 1.82
N THR A 165 -6.75 7.63 1.64
CA THR A 165 -7.84 6.72 1.26
C THR A 165 -7.57 6.05 -0.08
N ALA A 166 -7.13 6.80 -1.10
CA ALA A 166 -6.76 6.24 -2.40
C ALA A 166 -5.64 5.19 -2.27
N LEU A 167 -4.63 5.43 -1.42
CA LEU A 167 -3.56 4.45 -1.16
C LEU A 167 -4.04 3.17 -0.50
N PHE A 168 -5.01 3.25 0.42
CA PHE A 168 -5.62 2.08 1.05
C PHE A 168 -6.54 1.33 0.11
N HIS A 169 -7.39 2.03 -0.63
CA HIS A 169 -8.35 1.45 -1.57
C HIS A 169 -7.63 0.67 -2.67
N THR A 170 -6.60 1.26 -3.27
CA THR A 170 -5.81 0.59 -4.32
C THR A 170 -4.91 -0.52 -3.77
N GLY A 171 -4.82 -0.66 -2.44
CA GLY A 171 -3.98 -1.64 -1.78
C GLY A 171 -2.49 -1.40 -1.98
N ALA A 172 -2.10 -0.17 -2.36
CA ALA A 172 -0.70 0.25 -2.46
C ALA A 172 0.00 0.18 -1.10
N MET A 173 -0.75 0.46 -0.02
CA MET A 173 -0.31 0.31 1.36
C MET A 173 -1.34 -0.40 2.25
N ILE A 174 -0.87 -1.01 3.33
CA ILE A 174 -1.68 -1.57 4.41
C ILE A 174 -1.04 -1.26 5.77
N ILE A 175 -1.84 -1.27 6.84
CA ILE A 175 -1.34 -1.19 8.21
C ILE A 175 -1.44 -2.55 8.89
N VAL A 176 -0.36 -3.00 9.50
CA VAL A 176 -0.35 -4.23 10.31
C VAL A 176 0.33 -3.96 11.64
N GLY A 177 -0.44 -4.04 12.73
CA GLY A 177 0.06 -3.83 14.09
C GLY A 177 0.60 -2.42 14.34
N GLY A 178 0.01 -1.40 13.68
CA GLY A 178 0.45 -0.01 13.77
C GLY A 178 1.77 0.27 13.04
N SER A 179 2.06 -0.50 11.99
CA SER A 179 3.21 -0.28 11.11
C SER A 179 2.79 -0.34 9.65
N ALA A 180 3.37 0.52 8.82
CA ALA A 180 3.11 0.55 7.38
C ALA A 180 3.71 -0.67 6.69
N PHE A 181 3.00 -1.20 5.71
CA PHE A 181 3.54 -2.15 4.76
C PHE A 181 3.10 -1.73 3.36
N VAL A 182 3.98 -1.88 2.37
CA VAL A 182 3.72 -1.52 0.97
C VAL A 182 3.78 -2.76 0.08
N ILE A 183 3.10 -2.74 -1.06
CA ILE A 183 3.04 -3.91 -1.94
C ILE A 183 4.42 -4.32 -2.49
N ALA A 184 4.72 -5.63 -2.50
CA ALA A 184 6.07 -6.18 -2.73
C ALA A 184 6.49 -6.28 -4.20
N THR A 185 5.55 -6.12 -5.14
CA THR A 185 5.75 -6.42 -6.57
C THR A 185 6.93 -5.68 -7.18
N GLN A 186 7.33 -4.53 -6.63
CA GLN A 186 8.34 -3.64 -7.20
C GLN A 186 9.32 -3.04 -6.19
N ALA A 187 9.70 -3.80 -5.17
CA ALA A 187 10.86 -3.47 -4.36
C ALA A 187 12.13 -3.25 -5.22
N LYS A 188 12.45 -1.98 -5.56
CA LYS A 188 13.77 -1.62 -6.12
C LYS A 188 14.82 -2.15 -5.15
N LYS A 189 15.80 -2.91 -5.67
CA LYS A 189 16.81 -3.56 -4.83
C LYS A 189 17.74 -2.50 -4.25
N ASP A 190 17.37 -1.97 -3.09
CA ASP A 190 18.30 -1.24 -2.24
C ASP A 190 19.45 -2.18 -1.84
N LYS A 191 20.66 -1.63 -1.79
CA LYS A 191 21.86 -2.32 -1.30
C LYS A 191 21.91 -2.39 0.22
N LYS A 192 21.11 -1.59 0.96
CA LYS A 192 21.18 -1.52 2.42
C LYS A 192 20.71 -2.79 3.11
N TYR A 193 19.63 -3.41 2.63
CA TYR A 193 19.06 -4.63 3.22
C TYR A 193 18.79 -5.69 2.16
N SER A 194 19.10 -6.95 2.51
CA SER A 194 18.76 -8.11 1.67
C SER A 194 17.46 -8.80 2.06
N HIS A 195 16.91 -8.45 3.22
CA HIS A 195 15.73 -9.09 3.81
C HIS A 195 14.82 -8.04 4.41
N PHE A 196 13.53 -8.31 4.41
CA PHE A 196 12.51 -7.42 4.90
C PHE A 196 11.42 -8.21 5.63
N GLN A 197 10.67 -7.52 6.49
CA GLN A 197 9.42 -8.07 6.99
C GLN A 197 8.46 -8.30 5.84
N ALA A 198 7.71 -9.40 5.87
CA ALA A 198 6.61 -9.59 4.95
C ALA A 198 5.33 -9.99 5.68
N THR A 199 4.21 -9.82 4.98
CA THR A 199 2.90 -10.36 5.31
C THR A 199 2.12 -10.61 4.02
N VAL A 200 1.12 -11.49 4.08
CA VAL A 200 0.24 -11.81 2.96
C VAL A 200 -1.16 -11.30 3.27
N LYS A 201 -1.75 -10.52 2.36
CA LYS A 201 -3.14 -10.09 2.44
C LYS A 201 -3.79 -10.29 1.07
N SER A 202 -4.91 -11.01 1.03
CA SER A 202 -5.67 -11.28 -0.20
C SER A 202 -4.85 -11.85 -1.37
N GLY A 203 -3.78 -12.61 -1.07
CA GLY A 203 -2.88 -13.19 -2.08
C GLY A 203 -1.72 -12.27 -2.51
N GLY A 204 -1.75 -10.98 -2.15
CA GLY A 204 -0.64 -10.06 -2.32
C GLY A 204 0.39 -10.19 -1.21
N VAL A 205 1.67 -10.03 -1.54
CA VAL A 205 2.75 -9.92 -0.55
C VAL A 205 3.03 -8.45 -0.30
N TYR A 206 3.13 -8.10 0.97
CA TYR A 206 3.42 -6.74 1.43
C TYR A 206 4.70 -6.74 2.25
N ILE A 207 5.55 -5.75 2.02
CA ILE A 207 6.87 -5.58 2.64
C ILE A 207 6.80 -4.49 3.70
N GLY A 208 7.41 -4.77 4.86
CA GLY A 208 7.65 -3.81 5.94
C GLY A 208 9.15 -3.58 6.13
N LYS A 209 9.57 -3.15 7.32
CA LYS A 209 10.97 -2.74 7.57
C LYS A 209 12.03 -3.74 7.11
N GLY A 210 13.16 -3.20 6.67
CA GLY A 210 14.39 -3.93 6.42
C GLY A 210 14.90 -4.70 7.65
N LEU A 211 15.54 -5.84 7.39
CA LEU A 211 16.02 -6.78 8.40
C LEU A 211 17.46 -7.21 8.10
N SER A 212 18.26 -7.37 9.15
CA SER A 212 19.47 -8.18 9.08
C SER A 212 19.11 -9.65 8.84
N LYS A 213 20.06 -10.44 8.33
CA LYS A 213 19.85 -11.88 8.11
C LYS A 213 19.45 -12.63 9.39
N SER A 214 20.09 -12.31 10.52
CA SER A 214 19.76 -12.92 11.82
C SER A 214 18.35 -12.53 12.29
N ALA A 215 17.94 -11.27 12.09
CA ALA A 215 16.59 -10.82 12.40
C ALA A 215 15.53 -11.50 11.51
N ALA A 216 15.82 -11.66 10.22
CA ALA A 216 14.96 -12.40 9.29
C ALA A 216 14.78 -13.87 9.71
N ILE A 217 15.88 -14.55 10.06
CA ILE A 217 15.83 -15.93 10.58
C ILE A 217 14.99 -16.01 11.86
N SER A 218 15.19 -15.07 12.80
CA SER A 218 14.41 -15.02 14.06
C SER A 218 12.92 -14.79 13.81
N ARG A 219 12.59 -13.88 12.89
CA ARG A 219 11.22 -13.61 12.46
C ARG A 219 10.56 -14.86 11.87
N MET A 220 11.27 -15.58 11.00
CA MET A 220 10.77 -16.81 10.39
C MET A 220 10.56 -17.93 11.42
N LYS A 221 11.50 -18.10 12.37
CA LYS A 221 11.33 -19.00 13.53
C LYS A 221 10.10 -18.65 14.36
N SER A 222 9.75 -17.36 14.42
CA SER A 222 8.54 -16.84 15.05
C SER A 222 7.28 -16.98 14.18
N LYS A 223 7.33 -17.79 13.11
CA LYS A 223 6.21 -18.06 12.19
C LYS A 223 5.68 -16.82 11.47
N LYS A 224 6.54 -15.83 11.22
CA LYS A 224 6.21 -14.63 10.46
C LYS A 224 6.96 -14.61 9.13
N ASP A 225 6.30 -14.12 8.09
CA ASP A 225 6.85 -14.09 6.74
C ASP A 225 8.00 -13.09 6.59
N THR A 226 8.86 -13.39 5.63
CA THR A 226 9.97 -12.53 5.20
C THR A 226 9.99 -12.44 3.69
N TRP A 227 10.50 -11.32 3.17
CA TRP A 227 10.80 -11.17 1.75
C TRP A 227 12.29 -10.91 1.58
N SER A 228 12.90 -11.44 0.52
CA SER A 228 14.33 -11.26 0.23
C SER A 228 14.57 -10.86 -1.23
N VAL A 229 15.63 -10.08 -1.44
CA VAL A 229 16.00 -9.53 -2.76
C VAL A 229 16.40 -10.58 -3.81
N SER A 230 16.63 -11.84 -3.39
CA SER A 230 16.93 -12.96 -4.28
C SER A 230 16.53 -14.32 -3.69
N SER A 231 16.38 -15.31 -4.56
CA SER A 231 16.10 -16.71 -4.20
C SER A 231 17.12 -17.28 -3.22
N ASN A 232 18.42 -17.03 -3.45
CA ASN A 232 19.50 -17.52 -2.58
C ASN A 232 19.42 -16.90 -1.17
N GLN A 233 19.05 -15.61 -1.08
CA GLN A 233 18.87 -14.94 0.20
C GLN A 233 17.67 -15.51 0.96
N ALA A 234 16.55 -15.72 0.28
CA ALA A 234 15.37 -16.37 0.87
C ALA A 234 15.66 -17.81 1.34
N GLN A 235 16.37 -18.60 0.51
CA GLN A 235 16.82 -19.94 0.89
C GLN A 235 17.69 -19.91 2.14
N GLY A 236 18.60 -18.94 2.23
CA GLY A 236 19.48 -18.76 3.40
C GLY A 236 18.70 -18.45 4.69
N VAL A 237 17.62 -17.67 4.60
CA VAL A 237 16.72 -17.42 5.74
C VAL A 237 15.99 -18.70 6.16
N ALA A 238 15.40 -19.43 5.20
CA ALA A 238 14.70 -20.68 5.47
C ALA A 238 15.61 -21.77 6.04
N GLN A 239 16.84 -21.89 5.52
CA GLN A 239 17.86 -22.81 6.04
C GLN A 239 18.31 -22.42 7.45
N GLY A 240 18.44 -21.13 7.75
CA GLY A 240 18.79 -20.65 9.09
C GLY A 240 17.66 -20.82 10.10
N ALA A 241 16.40 -20.80 9.64
CA ALA A 241 15.24 -21.04 10.49
C ALA A 241 15.16 -22.51 10.96
N ASN A 242 15.60 -23.46 10.14
CA ASN A 242 15.76 -24.86 10.54
C ASN A 242 17.01 -25.48 9.90
N THR A 243 18.05 -25.69 10.72
CA THR A 243 19.36 -26.21 10.29
C THR A 243 19.41 -27.73 10.15
N LEU A 244 18.34 -28.46 10.51
CA LEU A 244 18.32 -29.93 10.53
C LEU A 244 18.11 -30.55 9.14
N GLY A 245 17.83 -29.76 8.11
CA GLY A 245 17.66 -30.26 6.75
C GLY A 245 17.54 -29.15 5.73
N LYS A 246 17.35 -29.52 4.46
CA LYS A 246 17.25 -28.56 3.36
C LYS A 246 15.89 -27.84 3.34
N PRO A 247 15.85 -26.53 3.04
CA PRO A 247 14.61 -25.81 2.82
C PRO A 247 13.92 -26.26 1.52
N PHE A 248 12.62 -26.02 1.44
CA PHE A 248 11.77 -26.42 0.31
C PHE A 248 11.38 -25.19 -0.50
N ALA A 249 11.72 -25.15 -1.79
CA ALA A 249 11.24 -24.13 -2.70
C ALA A 249 9.83 -24.50 -3.19
N GLU A 250 8.90 -23.54 -3.16
CA GLU A 250 7.52 -23.75 -3.55
C GLU A 250 6.91 -22.46 -4.12
N VAL A 251 5.81 -22.65 -4.84
CA VAL A 251 4.83 -21.63 -5.16
C VAL A 251 3.48 -22.30 -5.14
N ASP A 252 2.44 -21.59 -4.72
CA ASP A 252 1.09 -22.12 -4.71
C ASP A 252 0.66 -22.53 -6.12
N LYS A 253 0.02 -23.70 -6.22
CA LYS A 253 -0.38 -24.29 -7.49
C LYS A 253 -1.90 -24.41 -7.59
N LYS A 254 -2.40 -24.23 -8.81
CA LYS A 254 -3.74 -24.62 -9.23
C LYS A 254 -3.60 -25.56 -10.43
N ASP A 255 -4.27 -26.71 -10.40
CA ASP A 255 -4.19 -27.72 -11.47
C ASP A 255 -2.75 -28.12 -11.83
N ASN A 256 -1.91 -28.31 -10.80
CA ASN A 256 -0.47 -28.59 -10.89
C ASN A 256 0.39 -27.53 -11.58
N LYS A 257 -0.16 -26.35 -11.89
CA LYS A 257 0.56 -25.22 -12.45
C LYS A 257 0.73 -24.11 -11.41
N PRO A 258 1.87 -23.39 -11.40
CA PRO A 258 2.03 -22.19 -10.60
C PRO A 258 0.83 -21.25 -10.79
N ARG A 259 0.23 -20.80 -9.70
CA ARG A 259 -0.94 -19.94 -9.73
C ARG A 259 -0.51 -18.51 -10.04
N LYS A 260 -1.09 -17.90 -11.07
CA LYS A 260 -0.84 -16.49 -11.41
C LYS A 260 -1.13 -15.58 -10.22
N GLY A 261 -0.26 -14.59 -10.00
CA GLY A 261 -0.35 -13.66 -8.86
C GLY A 261 0.29 -14.15 -7.56
N TYR A 262 0.76 -15.40 -7.49
CA TYR A 262 1.39 -15.97 -6.29
C TYR A 262 2.90 -15.87 -6.33
N TYR A 263 3.54 -15.85 -5.16
CA TYR A 263 4.97 -15.63 -5.04
C TYR A 263 5.74 -16.92 -4.82
N TRP A 264 6.89 -17.02 -5.47
CA TRP A 264 7.88 -18.03 -5.14
C TRP A 264 8.42 -17.80 -3.72
N HIS A 265 8.58 -18.88 -2.98
CA HIS A 265 9.02 -18.82 -1.60
C HIS A 265 9.76 -20.09 -1.18
N TYR A 266 10.47 -19.97 -0.06
CA TYR A 266 11.00 -21.12 0.66
C TYR A 266 10.27 -21.34 1.99
N HIS A 267 10.07 -22.61 2.32
CA HIS A 267 9.76 -23.05 3.68
C HIS A 267 11.02 -23.63 4.35
N PRO A 268 11.15 -23.54 5.68
CA PRO A 268 12.19 -24.26 6.42
C PRO A 268 11.97 -25.77 6.31
N TYR A 269 13.00 -26.54 6.69
CA TYR A 269 12.89 -28.00 6.67
C TYR A 269 11.62 -28.50 7.41
N LYS A 270 10.95 -29.50 6.82
CA LYS A 270 9.65 -30.07 7.21
C LYS A 270 8.51 -29.04 7.36
N LYS A 271 8.60 -27.86 6.74
CA LYS A 271 7.63 -26.76 6.90
C LYS A 271 7.35 -26.45 8.39
N THR A 272 8.39 -26.53 9.22
CA THR A 272 8.30 -26.38 10.68
C THR A 272 7.73 -25.03 11.13
N SER A 273 7.84 -24.01 10.28
CA SER A 273 7.02 -22.80 10.37
C SER A 273 6.06 -22.73 9.19
N ASN A 274 4.82 -22.32 9.43
CA ASN A 274 3.88 -21.88 8.37
C ASN A 274 4.29 -20.53 7.73
N ALA A 275 5.51 -20.05 8.00
CA ALA A 275 6.06 -18.85 7.41
C ALA A 275 6.73 -19.13 6.08
N HIS A 276 6.77 -18.09 5.26
CA HIS A 276 7.32 -18.07 3.92
C HIS A 276 8.53 -17.12 3.89
N ALA A 277 9.57 -17.55 3.19
CA ALA A 277 10.67 -16.68 2.76
C ALA A 277 10.47 -16.38 1.28
N PHE A 278 9.71 -15.33 0.98
CA PHE A 278 9.38 -14.89 -0.37
C PHE A 278 10.60 -14.29 -1.09
N TYR A 279 10.59 -14.35 -2.42
CA TYR A 279 11.55 -13.66 -3.26
C TYR A 279 10.99 -13.42 -4.67
N GLY A 280 11.55 -12.42 -5.35
CA GLY A 280 11.15 -12.09 -6.73
C GLY A 280 9.73 -11.55 -6.83
N GLY A 281 9.26 -11.43 -8.06
CA GLY A 281 7.89 -11.02 -8.37
C GLY A 281 6.89 -12.20 -8.40
N PRO A 282 5.59 -11.90 -8.48
CA PRO A 282 4.56 -12.93 -8.61
C PRO A 282 4.69 -13.72 -9.93
N VAL A 283 4.16 -14.94 -9.93
CA VAL A 283 4.05 -15.81 -11.10
C VAL A 283 3.16 -15.17 -12.18
N LYS A 284 3.64 -15.24 -13.43
CA LYS A 284 3.00 -14.75 -14.65
C LYS A 284 2.03 -15.76 -15.28
#